data_AF-C8VVS0-F1
#
_entry.id   AF-C8VVS0-F1
#
_cell.length_a   1.000
_cell.length_b   1.000
_cell.length_c   1.000
_cell.angle_alpha   90.00
_cell.angle_beta   90.00
_cell.angle_gamma   90.00
#
_symmetry.space_group_name_H-M   'P 1'
#
loop_
_entity.id
_entity.type
_entity.pdbx_description
1 polymer ?
#
loop_
_entity_poly.entity_id
_entity_poly.type
_entity_poly.pdbx_seq_one_letter_code
_entity_poly.pdbx_strand_id
1 'polypeptide(L)'
;MSYSVVLTLLYEEVYKAYYRCRDREKYLDKLAEDNNISLEGCYEKGISVEYIISAAEDSMEDTIITGMLLVKLRQCLKMLNEPEKRLIIELYLRGKSERQLSKEIGIPPMTIHDRKRKILNKLKNMM
;
A
#
# COMPACT_ATOMS: atom_id res chain seq x y z
N MET A 1 -28.88 -23.99 26.54
CA MET A 1 -27.53 -24.38 26.04
C MET A 1 -26.93 -23.41 25.02
N SER A 2 -27.69 -22.46 24.43
CA SER A 2 -27.20 -21.65 23.30
C SER A 2 -26.44 -20.36 23.66
N TYR A 3 -26.65 -19.75 24.84
CA TYR A 3 -26.03 -18.46 25.18
C TYR A 3 -24.57 -18.56 25.67
N SER A 4 -24.18 -19.68 26.29
CA SER A 4 -22.84 -19.87 26.87
C SER A 4 -21.73 -20.06 25.82
N VAL A 5 -22.08 -20.60 24.64
CA VAL A 5 -21.13 -20.85 23.54
C VAL A 5 -20.94 -19.59 22.69
N VAL A 6 -21.98 -18.77 22.55
CA VAL A 6 -21.94 -17.52 21.78
C VAL A 6 -21.09 -16.46 22.49
N LEU A 7 -21.18 -16.37 23.83
CA LEU A 7 -20.36 -15.44 24.63
C LEU A 7 -18.86 -15.77 24.59
N THR A 8 -18.49 -17.04 24.61
CA THR A 8 -17.08 -17.47 24.55
C THR A 8 -16.48 -17.21 23.18
N LEU A 9 -17.21 -17.47 22.09
CA LEU A 9 -16.77 -17.16 20.73
C LEU A 9 -16.64 -15.66 20.48
N LEU A 10 -17.57 -14.84 20.99
CA LEU A 10 -17.50 -13.39 20.91
C LEU A 10 -16.29 -12.85 21.68
N TYR A 11 -16.02 -13.39 22.88
CA TYR A 11 -14.85 -12.99 23.68
C TYR A 11 -13.54 -13.39 23.00
N GLU A 12 -13.46 -14.58 22.40
CA GLU A 12 -12.28 -15.04 21.69
C GLU A 12 -12.00 -14.21 20.42
N GLU A 13 -13.04 -13.87 19.64
CA GLU A 13 -12.94 -13.00 18.47
C GLU A 13 -12.49 -11.58 18.86
N VAL A 14 -13.07 -11.00 19.92
CA VAL A 14 -12.69 -9.67 20.43
C VAL A 14 -11.26 -9.68 20.98
N TYR A 15 -10.88 -10.73 21.70
CA TYR A 15 -9.53 -10.90 22.23
C TYR A 15 -8.48 -11.02 21.11
N LYS A 16 -8.77 -11.81 20.06
CA LYS A 16 -7.90 -11.93 18.89
C LYS A 16 -7.80 -10.62 18.09
N ALA A 17 -8.90 -9.88 17.96
CA ALA A 17 -8.91 -8.59 17.29
C ALA A 17 -8.07 -7.55 18.04
N TYR A 18 -8.22 -7.48 19.37
CA TYR A 18 -7.43 -6.60 20.23
C TYR A 18 -5.93 -6.83 20.08
N TYR A 19 -5.48 -8.08 20.16
CA TYR A 19 -4.06 -8.41 20.01
C TYR A 19 -3.53 -8.15 18.60
N ARG A 20 -4.31 -8.45 17.54
CA ARG A 20 -3.92 -8.09 16.16
C ARG A 20 -3.73 -6.59 15.96
N CYS A 21 -4.62 -5.77 16.51
CA CYS A 21 -4.50 -4.32 16.44
C CYS A 21 -3.24 -3.84 17.18
N ARG A 22 -3.00 -4.36 18.39
CA ARG A 22 -1.84 -4.01 19.22
C ARG A 22 -0.50 -4.43 18.60
N ASP A 23 -0.45 -5.61 17.99
CA ASP A 23 0.78 -6.09 17.33
C ASP A 23 1.07 -5.30 16.05
N ARG A 24 0.02 -4.89 15.33
CA ARG A 24 0.13 -3.99 14.18
C ARG A 24 0.61 -2.60 14.60
N GLU A 25 0.10 -2.07 15.71
CA GLU A 25 0.50 -0.77 16.26
C GLU A 25 1.99 -0.78 16.64
N LYS A 26 2.45 -1.78 17.39
CA LYS A 26 3.88 -1.97 17.71
C LYS A 26 4.77 -2.12 16.49
N TYR A 27 4.29 -2.80 15.45
CA TYR A 27 5.03 -2.95 14.20
C TYR A 27 5.15 -1.60 13.47
N LEU A 28 4.07 -0.81 13.45
CA LEU A 28 4.07 0.53 12.87
C LEU A 28 4.93 1.50 13.67
N ASP A 29 4.94 1.42 15.00
CA ASP A 29 5.80 2.24 15.86
C ASP A 29 7.28 1.93 15.62
N LYS A 30 7.67 0.65 15.56
CA LYS A 30 9.04 0.26 15.20
C LYS A 30 9.43 0.74 13.80
N LEU A 31 8.52 0.59 12.83
CA LEU A 31 8.74 1.07 11.48
C LEU A 31 8.88 2.60 11.46
N ALA A 32 8.12 3.32 12.29
CA ALA A 32 8.23 4.76 12.43
C ALA A 32 9.53 5.17 13.12
N GLU A 33 10.02 4.43 14.12
CA GLU A 33 11.34 4.66 14.72
C GLU A 33 12.48 4.46 13.72
N ASP A 34 12.40 3.41 12.89
CA ASP A 34 13.43 3.11 11.88
C ASP A 34 13.42 4.13 10.72
N ASN A 35 12.27 4.74 10.41
CA ASN A 35 12.12 5.67 9.27
C ASN A 35 12.04 7.15 9.67
N ASN A 36 11.82 7.50 10.95
CA ASN A 36 11.79 8.89 11.40
C ASN A 36 13.19 9.34 11.82
N ILE A 37 13.75 10.21 11.00
CA ILE A 37 14.96 10.95 11.33
C ILE A 37 14.53 12.18 12.14
N SER A 38 14.69 12.14 13.47
CA SER A 38 14.46 13.31 14.32
C SER A 38 15.63 14.29 14.22
N LEU A 39 15.33 15.60 14.24
CA LEU A 39 16.35 16.65 14.16
C LEU A 39 17.36 16.53 15.32
N GLU A 40 16.87 16.21 16.52
CA GLU A 40 17.68 16.03 17.73
C GLU A 40 18.60 14.80 17.63
N GLY A 41 18.09 13.68 17.11
CA GLY A 41 18.90 12.48 16.85
C GLY A 41 19.97 12.68 15.76
N CYS A 42 19.77 13.62 14.84
CA CYS A 42 20.80 14.00 13.87
C CYS A 42 21.92 14.82 14.49
N TYR A 43 21.59 15.78 15.37
CA TYR A 43 22.59 16.52 16.12
C TYR A 43 23.43 15.60 17.02
N GLU A 44 22.80 14.66 17.73
CA GLU A 44 23.51 13.66 18.55
C GLU A 44 24.45 12.77 17.74
N LYS A 45 24.07 12.43 16.50
CA LYS A 45 24.88 11.61 15.57
C LYS A 45 25.89 12.42 14.75
N GLY A 46 25.95 13.75 14.93
CA GLY A 46 26.84 14.65 14.17
C GLY A 46 26.48 14.78 12.69
N ILE A 47 25.24 14.47 12.31
CA ILE A 47 24.74 14.57 10.94
C ILE A 47 24.21 15.99 10.70
N SER A 48 24.81 16.73 9.76
CA SER A 48 24.34 18.07 9.39
C SER A 48 22.97 18.02 8.73
N VAL A 49 22.11 19.00 9.03
CA VAL A 49 20.80 19.18 8.38
C VAL A 49 20.95 19.39 6.87
N GLU A 50 22.01 20.07 6.42
CA GLU A 50 22.30 20.26 4.99
C GLU A 50 22.59 18.93 4.28
N TYR A 51 23.24 17.99 4.96
CA TYR A 51 23.47 16.65 4.41
C TYR A 51 22.17 15.88 4.27
N ILE A 52 21.24 16.00 5.24
CA ILE A 52 19.93 15.35 5.17
C ILE A 52 19.10 15.92 4.04
N ILE A 53 19.07 17.24 3.87
CA ILE A 53 18.36 17.91 2.79
C ILE A 53 18.94 17.49 1.44
N SER A 54 20.26 17.56 1.28
CA SER A 54 20.93 17.15 0.03
C SER A 54 20.77 15.65 -0.28
N ALA A 55 20.67 14.79 0.74
CA ALA A 55 20.41 13.37 0.55
C ALA A 55 18.92 13.05 0.29
N ALA A 56 18.01 13.94 0.72
CA ALA A 56 16.58 13.83 0.46
C ALA A 56 16.18 14.47 -0.88
N GLU A 57 17.00 15.35 -1.44
CA GLU A 57 16.84 15.86 -2.80
C GLU A 57 17.13 14.74 -3.80
N ASP A 58 16.13 14.44 -4.64
CA ASP A 58 16.32 13.52 -5.76
C ASP A 58 17.44 14.04 -6.68
N SER A 59 18.35 13.16 -7.10
CA SER A 59 19.35 13.53 -8.09
C SER A 59 18.68 13.98 -9.39
N MET A 60 19.38 14.80 -10.18
CA MET A 60 18.95 15.11 -11.55
C MET A 60 18.72 13.82 -12.35
N GLU A 61 19.55 12.80 -12.13
CA GLU A 61 19.40 11.47 -12.74
C GLU A 61 18.09 10.79 -12.31
N ASP A 62 17.77 10.82 -11.01
CA ASP A 62 16.54 10.27 -10.47
C ASP A 62 15.30 10.99 -11.02
N THR A 63 15.37 12.30 -11.16
CA THR A 63 14.30 13.11 -11.77
C THR A 63 14.07 12.74 -13.24
N ILE A 64 15.14 12.49 -13.99
CA ILE A 64 15.05 12.05 -15.38
C ILE A 64 14.47 10.63 -15.44
N ILE A 65 14.95 9.70 -14.61
CA ILE A 65 14.48 8.32 -14.56
C ILE A 65 13.00 8.26 -14.19
N THR A 66 12.58 8.97 -13.15
CA THR A 66 11.17 9.06 -12.73
C THR A 66 10.30 9.66 -13.84
N GLY A 67 10.78 10.70 -14.53
CA GLY A 67 10.12 11.26 -15.71
C GLY A 67 9.92 10.22 -16.84
N MET A 68 10.97 9.47 -17.18
CA MET A 68 10.90 8.41 -18.19
C MET A 68 9.94 7.28 -17.78
N LEU A 69 9.97 6.86 -16.51
CA LEU A 69 9.08 5.86 -15.95
C LEU A 69 7.62 6.32 -16.00
N LEU A 70 7.34 7.59 -15.68
CA LEU A 70 6.00 8.17 -15.78
C LEU A 70 5.47 8.18 -17.21
N VAL A 71 6.31 8.52 -18.19
CA VAL A 71 5.92 8.48 -19.61
C VAL A 71 5.58 7.06 -20.04
N LYS A 72 6.44 6.09 -19.72
CA LYS A 72 6.18 4.66 -20.01
C LYS A 72 4.90 4.18 -19.34
N LEU A 73 4.70 4.48 -18.07
CA LEU A 73 3.49 4.12 -17.33
C LEU A 73 2.23 4.68 -18.01
N ARG A 74 2.25 5.96 -18.41
CA ARG A 74 1.14 6.59 -19.14
C ARG A 74 0.85 5.89 -20.47
N GLN A 75 1.88 5.46 -21.19
CA GLN A 75 1.71 4.71 -22.44
C GLN A 75 1.06 3.33 -22.18
N CYS A 76 1.56 2.57 -21.21
CA CYS A 76 0.98 1.28 -20.86
C CYS A 76 -0.49 1.41 -20.39
N LEU A 77 -0.80 2.44 -19.59
CA LEU A 77 -2.17 2.71 -19.14
C LEU A 77 -3.11 3.06 -20.30
N LYS A 78 -2.63 3.70 -21.38
CA LYS A 78 -3.45 3.98 -22.58
C LYS A 78 -3.86 2.70 -23.32
N MET A 79 -3.07 1.63 -23.21
CA MET A 79 -3.35 0.32 -23.84
C MET A 79 -4.32 -0.56 -23.05
N LEU A 80 -4.67 -0.15 -21.83
CA LEU A 80 -5.69 -0.81 -21.03
C LEU A 80 -7.09 -0.42 -21.51
N ASN A 81 -8.02 -1.37 -21.46
CA ASN A 81 -9.42 -1.09 -21.75
C ASN A 81 -10.06 -0.32 -20.57
N GLU A 82 -11.14 0.42 -20.81
CA GLU A 82 -11.86 1.16 -19.75
C GLU A 82 -12.21 0.37 -18.48
N PRO A 83 -12.67 -0.90 -18.53
CA PRO A 83 -12.86 -1.70 -17.31
C PRO A 83 -11.54 -2.02 -16.60
N GLU A 84 -10.45 -2.23 -17.33
CA GLU A 84 -9.13 -2.52 -16.76
C GLU A 84 -8.55 -1.27 -16.07
N LYS A 85 -8.65 -0.10 -16.72
CA LYS A 85 -8.25 1.18 -16.15
C LYS A 85 -8.99 1.48 -14.85
N ARG A 86 -10.31 1.33 -14.85
CA ARG A 86 -11.13 1.55 -13.63
C ARG A 86 -10.67 0.65 -12.49
N LEU A 87 -10.40 -0.62 -12.76
CA LEU A 87 -9.91 -1.55 -11.73
C LEU A 87 -8.57 -1.09 -11.13
N ILE A 88 -7.62 -0.67 -11.98
CA ILE A 88 -6.32 -0.14 -11.52
C ILE A 88 -6.49 1.15 -10.71
N ILE A 89 -7.34 2.07 -11.16
CA ILE A 89 -7.61 3.34 -10.46
C ILE A 89 -8.19 3.08 -9.07
N GLU A 90 -9.20 2.22 -8.95
CA GLU A 90 -9.80 1.91 -7.65
C GLU A 90 -8.81 1.27 -6.68
N LEU A 91 -7.97 0.35 -7.17
CA LEU A 91 -7.03 -0.40 -6.32
C LEU A 91 -5.79 0.41 -5.93
N TYR A 92 -5.18 1.14 -6.87
CA TYR A 92 -3.87 1.78 -6.66
C TYR A 92 -3.94 3.29 -6.45
N LEU A 93 -4.86 4.00 -7.11
CA LEU A 93 -4.99 5.45 -6.97
C LEU A 93 -5.95 5.84 -5.84
N ARG A 94 -7.03 5.08 -5.66
CA ARG A 94 -8.02 5.29 -4.58
C ARG A 94 -7.75 4.45 -3.33
N GLY A 95 -6.75 3.57 -3.38
CA GLY A 95 -6.31 2.77 -2.24
C GLY A 95 -7.33 1.76 -1.72
N LYS A 96 -8.32 1.36 -2.53
CA LYS A 96 -9.33 0.38 -2.09
C LYS A 96 -8.73 -1.02 -2.05
N SER A 97 -9.07 -1.76 -1.00
CA SER A 97 -8.79 -3.20 -0.96
C SER A 97 -9.70 -3.98 -1.91
N GLU A 98 -9.23 -5.14 -2.38
CA GLU A 98 -10.03 -6.04 -3.23
C GLU A 98 -11.36 -6.44 -2.56
N ARG A 99 -11.38 -6.52 -1.22
CA ARG A 99 -12.58 -6.81 -0.42
C ARG A 99 -13.56 -5.63 -0.40
N GLN A 100 -13.08 -4.40 -0.28
CA GLN A 100 -13.93 -3.20 -0.36
C GLN A 100 -14.54 -3.07 -1.76
N LEU A 101 -13.72 -3.23 -2.79
CA LEU A 101 -14.15 -3.18 -4.18
C LEU A 101 -15.16 -4.29 -4.53
N SER A 102 -14.97 -5.48 -3.97
CA SER A 102 -15.92 -6.59 -4.08
C SER A 102 -17.29 -6.24 -3.53
N LYS A 103 -17.35 -5.59 -2.35
CA LYS A 103 -18.62 -5.16 -1.73
C LYS A 103 -19.32 -4.06 -2.54
N GLU A 104 -18.56 -3.14 -3.13
CA GLU A 104 -19.13 -2.02 -3.91
C GLU A 104 -19.72 -2.47 -5.25
N ILE A 105 -19.01 -3.35 -5.98
CA ILE A 105 -19.39 -3.73 -7.35
C ILE A 105 -20.18 -5.06 -7.35
N GLY A 106 -20.25 -5.77 -6.21
CA GLY A 106 -20.93 -7.06 -6.10
C GLY A 106 -20.20 -8.21 -6.79
N ILE A 107 -18.93 -8.03 -7.15
CA ILE A 107 -18.10 -9.03 -7.81
C ILE A 107 -17.32 -9.81 -6.75
N PRO A 108 -17.23 -11.15 -6.82
CA PRO A 108 -16.42 -11.93 -5.88
C PRO A 108 -14.94 -11.46 -5.83
N PRO A 109 -14.30 -11.46 -4.64
CA PRO A 109 -12.94 -10.96 -4.48
C PRO A 109 -11.93 -11.77 -5.32
N MET A 110 -12.17 -13.07 -5.53
CA MET A 110 -11.33 -13.90 -6.41
C MET A 110 -11.37 -13.44 -7.86
N THR A 111 -12.53 -13.05 -8.38
CA THR A 111 -12.64 -12.53 -9.74
C THR A 111 -11.91 -11.19 -9.90
N ILE A 112 -11.93 -10.34 -8.87
CA ILE A 112 -11.15 -9.10 -8.83
C ILE A 112 -9.66 -9.42 -8.84
N HIS A 113 -9.22 -10.38 -8.02
CA HIS A 113 -7.84 -10.84 -7.95
C HIS A 113 -7.34 -11.34 -9.32
N ASP A 114 -8.11 -12.21 -9.98
CA ASP A 114 -7.76 -12.75 -11.29
C ASP A 114 -7.67 -11.66 -12.37
N ARG A 115 -8.62 -10.73 -12.37
CA ARG A 115 -8.61 -9.58 -13.30
C ARG A 115 -7.40 -8.69 -13.06
N LYS A 116 -7.11 -8.35 -11.80
CA LYS A 116 -5.92 -7.59 -11.41
C LYS A 116 -4.65 -8.28 -11.91
N ARG A 117 -4.51 -9.59 -11.67
CA ARG A 117 -3.33 -10.37 -12.10
C ARG A 117 -3.16 -10.37 -13.62
N LYS A 118 -4.25 -10.53 -14.38
CA LYS A 118 -4.23 -10.44 -15.85
C LYS A 118 -3.79 -9.07 -16.33
N ILE A 119 -4.29 -7.99 -15.72
CA ILE A 119 -3.91 -6.61 -16.08
C ILE A 119 -2.43 -6.38 -15.78
N LEU A 120 -1.94 -6.79 -14.61
CA LEU A 120 -0.52 -6.66 -14.25
C LEU A 120 0.39 -7.45 -15.20
N ASN A 121 0.00 -8.67 -15.58
CA ASN A 121 0.74 -9.45 -16.57
C ASN A 121 0.75 -8.76 -17.95
N LYS A 122 -0.38 -8.18 -18.36
CA LYS A 122 -0.48 -7.40 -19.61
C LYS A 122 0.45 -6.19 -19.58
N LEU A 123 0.45 -5.43 -18.48
CA LEU A 123 1.36 -4.30 -18.28
C LEU A 123 2.82 -4.74 -18.29
N LYS A 124 3.15 -5.85 -17.61
CA LYS A 124 4.51 -6.40 -17.58
C LYS A 124 5.03 -6.78 -18.96
N ASN A 125 4.17 -7.33 -19.82
CA ASN A 125 4.55 -7.69 -21.19
C ASN A 125 4.68 -6.47 -22.12
N MET A 126 4.22 -5.29 -21.70
CA MET A 126 4.28 -4.04 -22.46
C MET A 126 5.44 -3.13 -22.04
N MET A 127 6.11 -3.45 -20.93
CA MET A 127 7.30 -2.74 -20.43
C MET A 127 8.57 -3.34 -21.02
#